data_AF-U5H948-F1
#
_entry.id   AF-U5H948-F1
#
_cell.length_a   1.000
_cell.length_b   1.000
_cell.length_c   1.000
_cell.angle_alpha   90.00
_cell.angle_beta   90.00
_cell.angle_gamma   90.00
#
_symmetry.space_group_name_H-M   'P 1'
#
loop_
_entity.id
_entity.type
_entity.pdbx_description
1 polymer ?
#
loop_
_entity_poly.entity_id
_entity_poly.type
_entity_poly.pdbx_seq_one_letter_code
_entity_poly.pdbx_strand_id
1 'polypeptide(L)'
;MKEEFGTKVGKSPALRDGDLLIVESSAILTYVTTCGADGSEVGFVAHALPITYAAWFIPDEYEKAHQGFHDSLKPNVINDLNYLEAELEKKVERFRKKNGQGAFLVGQDLTIADIQVALPIEYIFTHPTISKELKDEIRGYTQIKVWLRGLEARPAYKEATKVAECLCFA
;
A
#
# COMPACT_ATOMS: atom_id res chain seq x y z
N MET A 1 -10.75 10.56 -20.62
CA MET A 1 -10.58 9.82 -19.36
C MET A 1 -11.00 8.35 -19.41
N LYS A 2 -12.28 7.92 -19.45
CA LYS A 2 -12.60 6.46 -19.46
C LYS A 2 -12.06 5.70 -20.68
N GLU A 3 -12.01 6.34 -21.85
CA GLU A 3 -11.56 5.71 -23.10
C GLU A 3 -10.03 5.57 -23.21
N GLU A 4 -9.25 6.31 -22.39
CA GLU A 4 -7.78 6.31 -22.48
C GLU A 4 -7.13 5.10 -21.79
N PHE A 5 -7.84 4.43 -20.88
CA PHE A 5 -7.28 3.30 -20.12
C PHE A 5 -7.32 1.96 -20.85
N GLY A 6 -7.99 1.87 -22.01
CA GLY A 6 -8.13 0.60 -22.73
C GLY A 6 -8.88 -0.50 -21.96
N THR A 7 -9.54 -0.16 -20.84
CA THR A 7 -10.32 -1.10 -20.02
C THR A 7 -11.78 -0.70 -19.92
N LYS A 8 -12.68 -1.69 -19.84
CA LYS A 8 -14.12 -1.44 -19.61
C LYS A 8 -14.41 -0.85 -18.23
N VAL A 9 -13.51 -1.08 -17.26
CA VAL A 9 -13.64 -0.58 -15.89
C VAL A 9 -13.21 0.89 -15.80
N GLY A 10 -12.34 1.35 -16.72
CA GLY A 10 -11.83 2.72 -16.74
C GLY A 10 -10.98 3.06 -15.53
N LYS A 11 -10.29 2.07 -14.95
CA LYS A 11 -9.41 2.18 -13.78
C LYS A 11 -8.03 1.61 -14.09
N SER A 12 -7.03 2.13 -13.39
CA SER A 12 -5.67 1.59 -13.32
C SER A 12 -5.49 0.73 -12.04
N PRO A 13 -4.50 -0.17 -12.01
CA PRO A 13 -3.63 -0.58 -13.12
C PRO A 13 -4.32 -1.55 -14.10
N ALA A 14 -3.80 -1.61 -15.33
CA ALA A 14 -4.18 -2.57 -16.35
C ALA A 14 -2.92 -3.06 -17.09
N LEU A 15 -2.81 -4.36 -17.31
CA LEU A 15 -1.70 -4.98 -18.05
C LEU A 15 -2.24 -5.64 -19.31
N ARG A 16 -1.61 -5.37 -20.45
CA ARG A 16 -1.89 -6.06 -21.71
C ARG A 16 -0.69 -6.92 -22.10
N ASP A 17 -0.95 -8.20 -22.37
CA ASP A 17 0.03 -9.17 -22.86
C ASP A 17 -0.58 -9.90 -24.07
N GLY A 18 -0.18 -9.47 -25.28
CA GLY A 18 -0.84 -9.89 -26.52
C GLY A 18 -2.33 -9.54 -26.52
N ASP A 19 -3.18 -10.57 -26.67
CA ASP A 19 -4.64 -10.45 -26.65
C ASP A 19 -5.23 -10.47 -25.22
N LEU A 20 -4.41 -10.80 -24.21
CA LEU A 20 -4.84 -10.84 -22.82
C LEU A 20 -4.83 -9.44 -22.20
N LEU A 21 -5.96 -9.02 -21.64
CA LEU A 21 -6.08 -7.82 -20.82
C LEU A 21 -6.40 -8.21 -19.38
N ILE A 22 -5.49 -7.90 -18.47
CA ILE A 22 -5.61 -8.16 -17.03
C ILE A 22 -5.84 -6.83 -16.33
N VAL A 23 -6.88 -6.78 -15.51
CA VAL A 23 -7.20 -5.66 -14.61
C VAL A 23 -7.11 -6.15 -13.16
N GLU A 24 -7.06 -5.22 -12.21
CA GLU A 24 -6.78 -5.44 -10.77
C GLU A 24 -5.28 -5.67 -10.47
N SER A 25 -4.72 -4.90 -9.53
CA SER A 25 -3.29 -4.95 -9.14
C SER A 25 -2.88 -6.35 -8.68
N SER A 26 -3.66 -6.96 -7.80
CA SER A 26 -3.38 -8.30 -7.27
C SER A 26 -3.38 -9.40 -8.34
N ALA A 27 -4.28 -9.31 -9.32
CA ALA A 27 -4.33 -10.24 -10.45
C ALA A 27 -3.11 -10.06 -11.37
N ILE A 28 -2.72 -8.81 -11.65
CA ILE A 28 -1.51 -8.50 -12.42
C ILE A 28 -0.25 -9.03 -11.73
N LEU A 29 -0.12 -8.80 -10.42
CA LEU A 29 1.04 -9.28 -9.66
C LEU A 29 1.10 -10.81 -9.64
N THR A 30 -0.04 -11.48 -9.45
CA THR A 30 -0.11 -12.95 -9.52
C THR A 30 0.30 -13.48 -10.89
N TYR A 31 -0.16 -12.83 -11.97
CA TYR A 31 0.20 -13.18 -13.34
C TYR A 31 1.71 -13.06 -13.60
N VAL A 32 2.32 -11.93 -13.24
CA VAL A 32 3.74 -11.65 -13.52
C VAL A 32 4.68 -12.52 -12.67
N THR A 33 4.27 -12.86 -11.45
CA THR A 33 5.14 -13.61 -10.52
C THR A 33 4.94 -15.12 -10.58
N THR A 34 3.87 -15.62 -11.22
CA THR A 34 3.44 -17.04 -11.23
C THR A 34 3.28 -17.68 -9.84
N CYS A 35 3.36 -16.89 -8.78
CA CYS A 35 3.16 -17.30 -7.39
C CYS A 35 1.73 -16.94 -7.00
N GLY A 36 0.97 -17.90 -6.45
CA GLY A 36 -0.36 -17.61 -5.93
C GLY A 36 -0.28 -16.56 -4.82
N ALA A 37 -0.85 -15.38 -5.05
CA ALA A 37 -1.02 -14.37 -4.01
C ALA A 37 -2.28 -14.68 -3.20
N ASP A 38 -2.18 -14.59 -1.88
CA ASP A 38 -3.36 -14.42 -1.04
C ASP A 38 -3.72 -12.92 -0.99
N GLY A 39 -5.01 -12.60 -0.93
CA GLY A 39 -5.54 -11.23 -1.08
C GLY A 39 -5.26 -10.29 0.11
N SER A 40 -4.06 -10.33 0.69
CA SER A 40 -3.66 -9.57 1.89
C SER A 40 -3.70 -8.05 1.70
N GLU A 41 -3.54 -7.55 0.47
CA GLU A 41 -3.70 -6.14 0.07
C GLU A 41 -5.04 -5.54 0.51
N VAL A 42 -6.12 -6.33 0.43
CA VAL A 42 -7.48 -5.88 0.71
C VAL A 42 -7.69 -5.64 2.20
N GLY A 43 -7.01 -6.40 3.08
CA GLY A 43 -7.18 -6.31 4.52
C GLY A 43 -6.75 -4.95 5.10
N PHE A 44 -5.54 -4.51 4.75
CA PHE A 44 -4.96 -3.26 5.29
C PHE A 44 -5.61 -2.00 4.73
N VAL A 45 -6.01 -2.03 3.45
CA VAL A 45 -6.59 -0.86 2.80
C VAL A 45 -8.07 -0.68 3.11
N ALA A 46 -8.79 -1.74 3.50
CA ALA A 46 -10.24 -1.70 3.73
C ALA A 46 -10.67 -0.71 4.81
N HIS A 47 -9.84 -0.45 5.83
CA HIS A 47 -10.16 0.51 6.89
C HIS A 47 -9.69 1.95 6.57
N ALA A 48 -8.63 2.10 5.79
CA ALA A 48 -8.14 3.43 5.39
C ALA A 48 -8.93 4.02 4.21
N LEU A 49 -9.43 3.18 3.29
CA LEU A 49 -10.17 3.63 2.12
C LEU A 49 -11.44 4.44 2.44
N PRO A 50 -12.30 4.06 3.40
CA PRO A 50 -13.49 4.84 3.67
C PRO A 50 -13.16 6.22 4.28
N ILE A 51 -12.08 6.33 5.06
CA ILE A 51 -11.57 7.64 5.54
C ILE A 51 -11.18 8.51 4.34
N THR A 52 -10.44 7.94 3.38
CA THR A 52 -10.07 8.63 2.14
C THR A 52 -11.30 9.02 1.30
N TYR A 53 -12.26 8.12 1.15
CA TYR A 53 -13.45 8.38 0.33
C TYR A 53 -14.33 9.46 0.95
N ALA A 54 -14.45 9.47 2.28
CA ALA A 54 -15.06 10.58 2.98
C ALA A 54 -14.36 11.88 2.61
N ALA A 55 -13.03 11.95 2.80
CA ALA A 55 -12.23 13.14 2.49
C ALA A 55 -12.31 13.61 1.02
N TRP A 56 -12.54 12.70 0.07
CA TRP A 56 -12.64 13.06 -1.36
C TRP A 56 -14.03 13.49 -1.81
N PHE A 57 -15.08 12.84 -1.29
CA PHE A 57 -16.41 12.93 -1.88
C PHE A 57 -17.44 13.60 -0.98
N ILE A 58 -17.16 13.72 0.32
CA ILE A 58 -18.03 14.45 1.23
C ILE A 58 -17.58 15.93 1.23
N PRO A 59 -18.47 16.89 0.90
CA PRO A 59 -18.12 18.31 0.96
C PRO A 59 -17.72 18.75 2.37
N ASP A 60 -16.79 19.70 2.49
CA ASP A 60 -16.24 20.18 3.76
C ASP A 60 -17.31 20.71 4.74
N GLU A 61 -18.45 21.20 4.23
CA GLU A 61 -19.58 21.63 5.07
C GLU A 61 -20.16 20.51 5.95
N TYR A 62 -19.88 19.24 5.63
CA TYR A 62 -20.26 18.06 6.40
C TYR A 62 -19.11 17.52 7.26
N GLU A 63 -18.34 18.41 7.90
CA GLU A 63 -17.20 18.06 8.78
C GLU A 63 -17.48 16.93 9.78
N LYS A 64 -18.69 16.88 10.35
CA LYS A 64 -19.08 15.81 11.29
C LYS A 64 -19.07 14.42 10.65
N ALA A 65 -19.37 14.32 9.35
CA ALA A 65 -19.33 13.05 8.64
C ALA A 65 -17.88 12.60 8.42
N HIS A 66 -17.00 13.51 7.99
CA HIS A 66 -15.55 13.27 7.89
C HIS A 66 -14.98 12.76 9.22
N GLN A 67 -15.26 13.48 10.30
CA GLN A 67 -14.82 13.11 11.65
C GLN A 67 -15.40 11.76 12.10
N GLY A 68 -16.67 11.49 11.79
CA GLY A 68 -17.32 10.22 12.13
C GLY A 68 -16.66 9.01 11.46
N PHE A 69 -16.31 9.11 10.17
CA PHE A 69 -15.54 8.07 9.48
C PHE A 69 -14.14 7.90 10.07
N HIS A 70 -13.45 9.01 10.32
CA HIS A 70 -12.12 9.00 10.92
C HIS A 70 -12.14 8.30 12.29
N ASP A 71 -12.99 8.72 13.22
CA ASP A 71 -13.01 8.19 14.58
C ASP A 71 -13.44 6.74 14.66
N SER A 72 -14.36 6.32 13.78
CA SER A 72 -14.85 4.93 13.76
C SER A 72 -13.84 3.95 13.19
N LEU A 73 -13.00 4.38 12.24
CA LEU A 73 -12.09 3.49 11.50
C LEU A 73 -10.64 3.62 11.95
N LYS A 74 -10.25 4.75 12.55
CA LYS A 74 -8.92 4.95 13.12
C LYS A 74 -8.47 3.78 14.01
N PRO A 75 -9.28 3.25 14.95
CA PRO A 75 -8.85 2.12 15.78
C PRO A 75 -8.49 0.88 14.96
N ASN A 76 -9.21 0.62 13.86
CA ASN A 76 -8.91 -0.52 12.99
C ASN A 76 -7.61 -0.31 12.22
N VAL A 77 -7.39 0.90 11.68
CA VAL A 77 -6.11 1.26 11.04
C VAL A 77 -4.94 1.08 12.01
N ILE A 78 -5.09 1.55 13.26
CA ILE A 78 -4.07 1.38 14.30
C ILE A 78 -3.85 -0.10 14.64
N ASN A 79 -4.91 -0.90 14.74
CA ASN A 79 -4.79 -2.34 14.99
C ASN A 79 -4.06 -3.06 13.86
N ASP A 80 -4.36 -2.73 12.61
CA ASP A 80 -3.70 -3.28 11.43
C ASP A 80 -2.20 -2.94 11.43
N LEU A 81 -1.85 -1.68 11.74
CA LEU A 81 -0.46 -1.23 11.85
C LEU A 81 0.28 -1.86 13.04
N ASN A 82 -0.39 -2.00 14.19
CA ASN A 82 0.17 -2.71 15.36
C ASN A 82 0.48 -4.16 15.03
N TYR A 83 -0.43 -4.85 14.32
CA TYR A 83 -0.20 -6.22 13.88
C TYR A 83 1.00 -6.32 12.94
N LEU A 84 1.07 -5.45 11.93
CA LEU A 84 2.17 -5.44 10.97
C LEU A 84 3.52 -5.13 11.62
N GLU A 85 3.59 -4.11 12.48
CA GLU A 85 4.81 -3.76 13.22
C GLU A 85 5.29 -4.95 14.06
N ALA A 86 4.38 -5.57 14.83
CA ALA A 86 4.72 -6.73 15.65
C ALA A 86 5.16 -7.94 14.82
N GLU A 87 4.55 -8.18 13.66
CA GLU A 87 5.00 -9.24 12.76
C GLU A 87 6.41 -8.95 12.22
N LEU A 88 6.67 -7.72 11.75
CA LEU A 88 7.99 -7.31 11.28
C LEU A 88 9.07 -7.43 12.37
N GLU A 89 8.76 -7.05 13.62
CA GLU A 89 9.64 -7.25 14.77
C GLU A 89 10.03 -8.73 14.94
N LYS A 90 9.03 -9.63 14.93
CA LYS A 90 9.28 -11.08 15.03
C LYS A 90 10.12 -11.60 13.85
N LYS A 91 9.89 -11.11 12.63
CA LYS A 91 10.69 -11.53 11.47
C LYS A 91 12.14 -11.06 11.61
N VAL A 92 12.36 -9.82 12.05
CA VAL A 92 13.69 -9.26 12.30
C VAL A 92 14.42 -10.05 13.39
N GLU A 93 13.74 -10.42 14.48
CA GLU A 93 14.33 -11.28 15.51
C GLU A 93 14.71 -12.65 14.96
N ARG A 94 13.79 -13.32 14.25
CA ARG A 94 13.97 -14.68 13.74
C ARG A 94 15.06 -14.77 12.67
N PHE A 95 15.09 -13.85 11.72
CA PHE A 95 15.94 -13.95 10.54
C PHE A 95 17.18 -13.04 10.60
N ARG A 96 17.24 -12.14 11.58
CA ARG A 96 18.22 -11.05 11.70
C ARG A 96 18.16 -10.10 10.50
N LYS A 97 18.71 -8.90 10.67
CA LYS A 97 18.85 -7.95 9.55
C LYS A 97 19.90 -8.50 8.58
N LYS A 98 19.52 -8.77 7.34
CA LYS A 98 20.46 -9.09 6.25
C LYS A 98 20.69 -7.83 5.43
N ASN A 99 21.95 -7.45 5.20
CA ASN A 99 22.33 -6.26 4.41
C ASN A 99 21.66 -4.94 4.87
N GLY A 100 21.38 -4.79 6.17
CA GLY A 100 20.74 -3.59 6.71
C GLY A 100 19.25 -3.45 6.40
N GLN A 101 18.65 -4.40 5.68
CA GLN A 101 17.21 -4.49 5.47
C GLN A 101 16.55 -5.27 6.61
N GLY A 102 15.35 -4.83 7.00
CA GLY A 102 14.47 -5.64 7.86
C GLY A 102 14.10 -6.95 7.16
N ALA A 103 13.59 -7.91 7.92
CA ALA A 103 13.09 -9.14 7.33
C ALA A 103 11.79 -8.89 6.53
N PHE A 104 11.53 -9.75 5.54
CA PHE A 104 10.33 -9.68 4.70
C PHE A 104 9.13 -10.35 5.38
N LEU A 105 7.92 -10.08 4.89
CA LEU A 105 6.69 -10.62 5.47
C LEU A 105 6.67 -12.15 5.43
N VAL A 106 7.19 -12.74 4.36
CA VAL A 106 7.24 -14.19 4.13
C VAL A 106 8.68 -14.67 4.01
N GLY A 107 9.29 -15.05 5.13
CA GLY A 107 10.61 -15.65 5.16
C GLY A 107 11.75 -14.63 5.07
N GLN A 108 12.80 -14.97 4.31
CA GLN A 108 14.04 -14.17 4.20
C GLN A 108 14.17 -13.41 2.88
N ASP A 109 13.27 -13.66 1.93
CA ASP A 109 13.34 -13.13 0.58
C ASP A 109 12.12 -12.26 0.28
N LEU A 110 12.27 -11.31 -0.64
CA LEU A 110 11.18 -10.47 -1.11
C LEU A 110 10.12 -11.35 -1.78
N THR A 111 8.86 -11.17 -1.40
CA THR A 111 7.73 -11.85 -2.02
C THR A 111 6.67 -10.87 -2.51
N ILE A 112 5.69 -11.39 -3.23
CA ILE A 112 4.50 -10.63 -3.65
C ILE A 112 3.75 -10.04 -2.45
N ALA A 113 3.76 -10.72 -1.29
CA ALA A 113 3.14 -10.22 -0.07
C ALA A 113 3.74 -8.88 0.35
N ASP A 114 5.05 -8.71 0.22
CA ASP A 114 5.70 -7.45 0.57
C ASP A 114 5.24 -6.31 -0.36
N ILE A 115 5.14 -6.59 -1.66
CA ILE A 115 4.72 -5.62 -2.68
C ILE A 115 3.26 -5.20 -2.46
N GLN A 116 2.39 -6.18 -2.21
CA GLN A 116 0.96 -5.97 -2.01
C GLN A 116 0.65 -5.20 -0.73
N VAL A 117 1.38 -5.45 0.35
CA VAL A 117 1.19 -4.73 1.62
C VAL A 117 1.88 -3.38 1.60
N ALA A 118 2.97 -3.18 0.84
CA ALA A 118 3.69 -1.90 0.83
C ALA A 118 2.80 -0.74 0.34
N LEU A 119 2.08 -0.92 -0.78
CA LEU A 119 1.24 0.14 -1.36
C LEU A 119 0.22 0.74 -0.37
N PRO A 120 -0.67 -0.06 0.26
CA PRO A 120 -1.66 0.50 1.18
C PRO A 120 -1.01 1.13 2.43
N ILE A 121 0.13 0.62 2.88
CA ILE A 121 0.84 1.15 4.04
C ILE A 121 1.53 2.47 3.70
N GLU A 122 2.23 2.57 2.57
CA GLU A 122 2.80 3.83 2.09
C GLU A 122 1.73 4.91 1.94
N TYR A 123 0.55 4.54 1.41
CA TYR A 123 -0.59 5.43 1.31
C TYR A 123 -1.01 5.97 2.69
N ILE A 124 -1.17 5.10 3.70
CA ILE A 124 -1.54 5.52 5.07
C ILE A 124 -0.52 6.50 5.65
N PHE A 125 0.78 6.27 5.40
CA PHE A 125 1.85 7.11 5.95
C PHE A 125 2.01 8.46 5.24
N THR A 126 1.68 8.54 3.95
CA THR A 126 2.08 9.68 3.11
C THR A 126 0.91 10.49 2.57
N HIS A 127 -0.26 9.88 2.36
CA HIS A 127 -1.31 10.50 1.58
C HIS A 127 -1.94 11.72 2.31
N PRO A 128 -2.20 12.86 1.61
CA PRO A 128 -2.71 14.08 2.25
C PRO A 128 -4.07 13.95 2.94
N THR A 129 -4.91 13.01 2.49
CA THR A 129 -6.25 12.75 3.08
C THR A 129 -6.19 12.11 4.46
N ILE A 130 -5.04 11.53 4.84
CA ILE A 130 -4.86 10.97 6.17
C ILE A 130 -4.62 12.13 7.15
N SER A 131 -5.43 12.18 8.20
CA SER A 131 -5.44 13.24 9.20
C SER A 131 -4.06 13.42 9.85
N LYS A 132 -3.78 14.66 10.30
CA LYS A 132 -2.53 14.96 10.98
C LYS A 132 -2.41 14.16 12.28
N GLU A 133 -3.50 14.03 13.01
CA GLU A 133 -3.60 13.29 14.27
C GLU A 133 -3.22 11.82 14.06
N LEU A 134 -3.74 11.18 13.00
CA LEU A 134 -3.38 9.80 12.67
C LEU A 134 -1.90 9.72 12.25
N LYS A 135 -1.40 10.65 11.44
CA LYS A 135 0.02 10.70 11.05
C LYS A 135 0.97 10.84 12.23
N ASP A 136 0.61 11.69 13.21
CA ASP A 136 1.40 11.89 14.42
C ASP A 136 1.43 10.62 15.28
N GLU A 137 0.32 9.89 15.37
CA GLU A 137 0.22 8.63 16.10
C GLU A 137 1.03 7.51 15.44
N ILE A 138 0.94 7.37 14.11
CA ILE A 138 1.66 6.32 13.37
C ILE A 138 3.16 6.65 13.18
N ARG A 139 3.62 7.84 13.59
CA ARG A 139 5.03 8.22 13.50
C ARG A 139 5.95 7.28 14.29
N GLY A 140 5.41 6.58 15.29
CA GLY A 140 6.12 5.63 16.14
C GLY A 140 6.52 4.30 15.50
N TYR A 141 5.87 3.86 14.40
CA TYR A 141 6.09 2.53 13.81
C TYR A 141 7.45 2.41 13.10
N THR A 142 8.47 1.98 13.83
CA THR A 142 9.86 1.98 13.36
C THR A 142 10.16 0.84 12.38
N GLN A 143 9.65 -0.36 12.61
CA GLN A 143 9.94 -1.50 11.74
C GLN A 143 9.25 -1.35 10.39
N ILE A 144 8.00 -0.89 10.37
CA ILE A 144 7.30 -0.56 9.13
C ILE A 144 8.12 0.44 8.31
N LYS A 145 8.58 1.54 8.94
CA LYS A 145 9.42 2.54 8.24
C LYS A 145 10.75 1.97 7.74
N VAL A 146 11.38 1.05 8.48
CA VAL A 146 12.63 0.39 8.05
C VAL A 146 12.37 -0.58 6.90
N TRP A 147 11.27 -1.32 6.96
CA TRP A 147 10.85 -2.26 5.92
C TRP A 147 10.52 -1.53 4.61
N LEU A 148 9.68 -0.47 4.65
CA LEU A 148 9.37 0.37 3.50
C LEU A 148 10.63 0.96 2.84
N ARG A 149 11.50 1.60 3.64
CA ARG A 149 12.79 2.11 3.12
C ARG A 149 13.66 1.00 2.52
N GLY A 150 13.59 -0.20 3.08
CA GLY A 150 14.26 -1.37 2.55
C GLY A 150 13.76 -1.74 1.16
N LEU A 151 12.44 -1.70 0.93
CA LEU A 151 11.82 -1.91 -0.37
C LEU A 151 12.21 -0.81 -1.37
N GLU A 152 12.09 0.46 -0.98
CA GLU A 152 12.44 1.63 -1.80
C GLU A 152 13.92 1.67 -2.22
N ALA A 153 14.81 1.15 -1.38
CA ALA A 153 16.24 1.13 -1.67
C ALA A 153 16.62 0.18 -2.81
N ARG A 154 15.74 -0.76 -3.19
CA ARG A 154 16.02 -1.80 -4.18
C ARG A 154 16.14 -1.19 -5.59
N PRO A 155 17.10 -1.65 -6.42
CA PRO A 155 17.26 -1.15 -7.79
C PRO A 155 15.98 -1.20 -8.61
N ALA A 156 15.23 -2.31 -8.55
CA ALA A 156 13.97 -2.46 -9.29
C ALA A 156 12.92 -1.42 -8.89
N TYR A 157 12.83 -1.05 -7.61
CA TYR A 157 11.92 -0.01 -7.15
C TYR A 157 12.33 1.36 -7.72
N LYS A 158 13.62 1.69 -7.64
CA LYS A 158 14.16 2.96 -8.17
C LYS A 158 14.00 3.08 -9.68
N GLU A 159 14.12 1.98 -10.43
CA GLU A 159 13.84 2.01 -11.86
C GLU A 159 12.35 2.22 -12.14
N ALA A 160 11.45 1.58 -11.36
CA ALA A 160 10.02 1.78 -11.50
C ALA A 160 9.59 3.24 -11.22
N THR A 161 10.16 3.89 -10.21
CA THR A 161 9.82 5.29 -9.88
C THR A 161 10.30 6.29 -10.92
N LYS A 162 11.45 6.06 -11.57
CA LYS A 162 11.90 6.92 -12.68
C LYS A 162 10.88 6.95 -13.83
N VAL A 163 10.32 5.79 -14.16
CA VAL A 163 9.31 5.66 -15.22
C VAL A 163 8.02 6.39 -14.82
N ALA A 164 7.62 6.31 -13.55
CA ALA A 164 6.45 7.01 -13.04
C ALA A 164 6.61 8.55 -13.08
N GLU A 165 7.79 9.07 -12.74
CA GLU A 165 8.10 10.51 -12.83
C GLU A 165 8.03 11.03 -14.27
N CYS A 166 8.42 10.23 -15.27
CA CYS A 166 8.32 10.60 -16.68
C CYS A 166 6.87 10.67 -17.20
N LEU A 167 5.90 10.02 -16.56
CA LEU A 167 4.50 9.99 -16.99
C LEU A 167 3.65 11.11 -16.37
N CYS A 168 4.12 11.79 -15.32
CA CYS A 168 3.42 12.92 -14.70
C CYS A 168 3.68 14.28 -15.40
N PHE A 169 4.58 14.31 -16.40
CA PHE A 169 4.94 15.52 -17.17
C PHE A 169 4.73 15.38 -18.70
N ALA A 170 3.98 14.36 -19.13
CA ALA A 170 3.62 14.16 -20.54
C ALA A 170 2.13 14.41 -20.78
#